data_AF-A0AAU0MVH3-F1
#
_entry.id   AF-A0AAU0MVH3-F1
#
_cell.length_a   1.000
_cell.length_b   1.000
_cell.length_c   1.000
_cell.angle_alpha   90.00
_cell.angle_beta   90.00
_cell.angle_gamma   90.00
#
_symmetry.space_group_name_H-M   'P 1'
#
loop_
_entity.id
_entity.type
_entity.pdbx_description
1 polymer ?
#
loop_
_entity_poly.entity_id
_entity_poly.type
_entity_poly.pdbx_seq_one_letter_code
_entity_poly.pdbx_strand_id
1 'polypeptide(L)'
;MKHLVVERDGLGRQVLEELASRMDFEDRYKHLHGMSTKGESKIYRMEQAMVTVRQGRVFIREREWAEPLINELQMFPTGPHNDQVDALSQAIKFVRNFGPPKLNARVTIL
;
A
#
# COMPACT_ATOMS: atom_id res chain seq x y z
N MET A 1 13.28 6.75 5.65
CA MET A 1 12.19 6.87 6.64
C MET A 1 11.08 5.91 6.24
N LYS A 2 10.48 5.17 7.19
CA LYS A 2 9.42 4.20 6.90
C LYS A 2 8.07 4.87 7.14
N HIS A 3 7.12 4.69 6.23
CA HIS A 3 5.74 5.13 6.38
C HIS A 3 4.85 3.89 6.51
N LEU A 4 3.89 3.93 7.43
CA LEU A 4 2.85 2.92 7.59
C LEU A 4 1.59 3.44 6.92
N VAL A 5 1.09 2.69 5.96
CA VAL A 5 -0.11 3.02 5.19
C VAL A 5 -1.15 1.96 5.47
N VAL A 6 -2.30 2.36 5.98
CA VAL A 6 -3.37 1.44 6.39
C VAL A 6 -4.68 1.90 5.77
N GLU A 7 -5.48 0.96 5.27
CA GLU A 7 -6.83 1.27 4.82
C GLU A 7 -7.65 1.81 5.99
N ARG A 8 -8.28 2.97 5.83
CA ARG A 8 -9.10 3.60 6.86
C ARG A 8 -10.56 3.15 6.77
N ASP A 9 -10.77 1.84 6.71
CA ASP A 9 -12.09 1.23 6.78
C ASP A 9 -12.11 -0.07 7.59
N GLY A 10 -13.30 -0.48 8.03
CA GLY A 10 -13.50 -1.67 8.87
C GLY A 10 -12.52 -1.74 10.04
N LEU A 11 -11.79 -2.86 10.13
CA LEU A 11 -10.77 -3.13 11.16
C LEU A 11 -9.54 -2.20 11.06
N GLY A 12 -9.27 -1.62 9.90
CA GLY A 12 -8.12 -0.73 9.70
C GLY A 12 -8.19 0.55 10.54
N ARG A 13 -9.41 1.00 10.93
CA ARG A 13 -9.56 2.11 11.89
C ARG A 13 -9.00 1.76 13.27
N GLN A 14 -9.29 0.56 13.76
CA GLN A 14 -8.79 0.09 15.05
C GLN A 14 -7.27 -0.11 15.01
N VAL A 15 -6.73 -0.63 13.92
CA VAL A 15 -5.28 -0.76 13.72
C VAL A 15 -4.60 0.62 13.74
N LEU A 16 -5.19 1.61 13.08
CA LEU A 16 -4.67 2.99 13.10
C LEU A 16 -4.67 3.58 14.52
N GLU A 17 -5.74 3.39 15.27
CA GLU A 17 -5.85 3.86 16.66
C GLU A 17 -4.83 3.18 17.57
N GLU A 18 -4.68 1.85 17.45
CA GLU A 18 -3.71 1.08 18.23
C GLU A 18 -2.27 1.41 17.89
N LEU A 19 -1.95 1.63 16.62
CA LEU A 19 -0.61 2.09 16.22
C LEU A 19 -0.35 3.51 16.74
N ALA A 20 -1.34 4.40 16.63
CA ALA A 20 -1.22 5.77 17.10
C ALA A 20 -1.06 5.87 18.63
N SER A 21 -1.64 4.95 19.41
CA SER A 21 -1.50 4.93 20.88
C SER A 21 -0.07 4.59 21.34
N ARG A 22 0.72 3.94 20.47
CA ARG A 22 2.09 3.50 20.72
C ARG A 22 3.15 4.47 20.18
N MET A 23 2.73 5.56 19.56
CA MET A 23 3.61 6.54 18.90
C MET A 23 3.43 7.92 19.53
N ASP A 24 4.49 8.73 19.54
CA ASP A 24 4.35 10.13 19.92
C ASP A 24 3.59 10.94 18.84
N PHE A 25 3.24 12.17 19.18
CA PHE A 25 2.46 13.04 18.30
C PHE A 25 3.18 13.36 16.97
N GLU A 26 4.49 13.58 17.00
CA GLU A 26 5.22 13.95 15.79
C GLU A 26 5.37 12.75 14.87
N ASP A 27 5.72 11.59 15.42
CA ASP A 27 5.93 10.36 14.68
C ASP A 27 4.63 9.89 14.04
N ARG A 28 3.52 9.88 14.78
CA ARG A 28 2.22 9.49 14.20
C ARG A 28 1.82 10.42 13.06
N TYR A 29 2.05 11.73 13.21
CA TYR A 29 1.67 12.71 12.20
C TYR A 29 2.49 12.57 10.91
N LYS A 30 3.79 12.27 11.05
CA LYS A 30 4.70 12.13 9.90
C LYS A 30 4.61 10.75 9.25
N HIS A 31 4.38 9.68 10.01
CA HIS A 31 4.67 8.32 9.56
C HIS A 31 3.46 7.37 9.49
N LEU A 32 2.32 7.69 10.10
CA LEU A 32 1.13 6.83 10.08
C LEU A 32 0.01 7.43 9.23
N HIS A 33 -0.40 6.72 8.18
CA HIS A 33 -1.28 7.23 7.13
C HIS A 33 -2.50 6.34 6.96
N GLY A 34 -3.69 6.90 7.22
CA GLY A 34 -4.97 6.25 6.93
C GLY A 34 -5.49 6.62 5.54
N MET A 35 -5.55 5.66 4.62
CA MET A 35 -6.02 5.89 3.24
C MET A 35 -7.50 5.54 3.08
N SER A 36 -8.26 6.43 2.45
CA SER A 36 -9.64 6.15 2.06
C SER A 36 -9.68 5.54 0.66
N THR A 37 -10.44 4.45 0.53
CA THR A 37 -10.73 3.75 -0.72
C THR A 37 -12.17 4.00 -1.20
N LYS A 38 -12.95 4.80 -0.45
CA LYS A 38 -14.35 5.14 -0.77
C LYS A 38 -14.51 5.65 -2.21
N GLY A 39 -15.43 5.02 -2.94
CA GLY A 39 -15.78 5.40 -4.31
C GLY A 39 -14.87 4.82 -5.40
N GLU A 40 -13.80 4.10 -5.03
CA GLU A 40 -12.89 3.47 -5.99
C GLU A 40 -12.95 1.94 -5.86
N SER A 41 -13.24 1.23 -6.95
CA SER A 41 -13.17 -0.23 -6.95
C SER A 41 -11.72 -0.71 -6.81
N LYS A 42 -11.51 -1.90 -6.22
CA LYS A 42 -10.18 -2.52 -6.11
C LYS A 42 -9.51 -2.66 -7.48
N ILE A 43 -10.29 -3.04 -8.50
CA ILE A 43 -9.82 -3.18 -9.89
C ILE A 43 -9.28 -1.83 -10.40
N TYR A 44 -10.06 -0.76 -10.27
CA TYR A 44 -9.65 0.56 -10.71
C TYR A 44 -8.37 1.03 -10.01
N ARG A 45 -8.26 0.85 -8.69
CA ARG A 45 -7.05 1.20 -7.94
C ARG A 45 -5.82 0.45 -8.43
N MET A 46 -5.96 -0.85 -8.70
CA MET A 46 -4.86 -1.66 -9.21
C MET A 46 -4.47 -1.28 -10.64
N GLU A 47 -5.43 -1.00 -11.52
CA GLU A 47 -5.16 -0.51 -12.88
C GLU A 47 -4.34 0.79 -12.87
N GLN A 48 -4.70 1.73 -11.99
CA GLN A 48 -3.94 2.98 -11.81
C GLN A 48 -2.53 2.71 -11.27
N ALA A 49 -2.38 1.74 -10.36
CA ALA A 49 -1.08 1.35 -9.83
C ALA A 49 -0.18 0.71 -10.91
N MET A 50 -0.74 -0.11 -11.80
CA MET A 50 0.00 -0.78 -12.87
C MET A 50 0.66 0.17 -13.87
N VAL A 51 0.18 1.41 -14.01
CA VAL A 51 0.89 2.44 -14.79
C VAL A 51 2.29 2.67 -14.23
N THR A 52 2.42 2.78 -12.90
CA THR A 52 3.71 3.00 -12.22
C THR A 52 4.61 1.76 -12.33
N VAL A 53 4.02 0.57 -12.23
CA VAL A 53 4.74 -0.71 -12.38
C VAL A 53 5.31 -0.84 -13.79
N ARG A 54 4.49 -0.63 -14.83
CA ARG A 54 4.91 -0.73 -16.24
C ARG A 54 5.98 0.28 -16.64
N GLN A 55 6.06 1.41 -15.92
CA GLN A 55 7.13 2.40 -16.08
C GLN A 55 8.46 1.99 -15.43
N GLY A 56 8.53 0.80 -14.80
CA GLY A 56 9.75 0.32 -14.13
C GLY A 56 10.05 1.05 -12.81
N ARG A 57 9.06 1.73 -12.21
CA ARG A 57 9.23 2.53 -10.99
C ARG A 57 8.94 1.75 -9.70
N VAL A 58 8.57 0.48 -9.83
CA VAL A 58 8.28 -0.42 -8.70
C VAL A 58 9.25 -1.58 -8.77
N PHE A 59 9.94 -1.83 -7.66
CA PHE A 59 10.82 -2.98 -7.48
C PHE A 59 10.29 -3.83 -6.34
N ILE A 60 9.93 -5.08 -6.62
CA ILE A 60 9.55 -6.06 -5.61
C ILE A 60 10.82 -6.78 -5.17
N ARG A 61 11.13 -6.70 -3.88
CA ARG A 61 12.29 -7.39 -3.32
C ARG A 61 11.98 -8.86 -3.15
N GLU A 62 12.90 -9.73 -3.55
CA GLU A 62 12.81 -11.16 -3.32
C GLU A 62 12.83 -11.47 -1.81
N ARG A 63 11.68 -11.88 -1.29
CA ARG A 63 11.38 -12.17 0.12
C ARG A 63 10.29 -13.24 0.19
N GLU A 64 10.11 -13.84 1.36
CA GLU A 64 9.10 -14.87 1.59
C GLU A 64 7.67 -14.43 1.25
N TRP A 65 7.36 -13.14 1.41
CA TRP A 65 6.06 -12.56 1.04
C TRP A 65 5.93 -12.27 -0.46
N ALA A 66 7.02 -12.27 -1.23
CA ALA A 66 6.99 -11.85 -2.63
C ALA A 66 6.24 -12.86 -3.50
N GLU A 67 6.48 -14.16 -3.31
CA GLU A 67 5.80 -15.21 -4.08
C GLU A 67 4.28 -15.23 -3.83
N PRO A 68 3.78 -15.19 -2.58
CA PRO A 68 2.35 -14.99 -2.31
C PRO A 68 1.75 -13.76 -3.00
N LEU A 69 2.43 -12.61 -2.99
CA LEU A 69 1.98 -11.41 -3.67
C LEU A 69 1.88 -11.62 -5.19
N ILE A 70 2.91 -12.22 -5.81
CA ILE A 70 2.91 -12.50 -7.25
C ILE A 70 1.77 -13.45 -7.62
N ASN A 71 1.51 -14.48 -6.80
CA ASN A 71 0.41 -15.41 -7.01
C ASN A 71 -0.95 -14.70 -6.93
N GLU A 72 -1.17 -13.85 -5.93
CA GLU A 72 -2.41 -13.05 -5.86
C GLU A 72 -2.55 -12.12 -7.07
N LEU A 73 -1.46 -11.46 -7.51
CA LEU A 73 -1.48 -10.59 -8.68
C LEU A 73 -1.85 -11.32 -9.98
N GLN A 74 -1.42 -12.56 -10.15
CA GLN A 74 -1.75 -13.38 -11.32
C GLN A 74 -3.22 -13.83 -11.32
N MET A 75 -3.80 -14.04 -10.13
CA MET A 75 -5.18 -14.49 -9.99
C MET A 75 -6.19 -13.33 -9.88
N PHE A 76 -5.74 -12.11 -9.62
CA PHE A 76 -6.61 -10.95 -9.51
C PHE A 76 -7.29 -10.63 -10.85
N PRO A 77 -8.61 -10.33 -10.90
CA PRO A 77 -9.51 -10.02 -9.78
C PRO A 77 -10.34 -11.20 -9.26
N THR A 78 -10.16 -12.40 -9.80
CA THR A 78 -11.05 -13.55 -9.53
C THR A 78 -10.49 -14.53 -8.50
N GLY A 79 -9.26 -14.33 -8.04
CA GLY A 79 -8.62 -15.13 -7.02
C GLY A 79 -9.33 -15.09 -5.66
N PRO A 80 -9.06 -16.09 -4.79
CA PRO A 80 -9.69 -16.21 -3.48
C PRO A 80 -9.23 -15.13 -2.49
N HIS A 81 -8.05 -14.53 -2.73
CA HIS A 81 -7.44 -13.51 -1.90
C HIS A 81 -7.05 -12.31 -2.75
N ASN A 82 -7.09 -11.12 -2.16
CA ASN A 82 -6.70 -9.87 -2.83
C ASN A 82 -6.11 -8.83 -1.87
N ASP A 83 -5.79 -9.22 -0.63
CA ASP A 83 -5.36 -8.28 0.40
C ASP A 83 -3.97 -7.72 0.08
N GLN A 84 -3.06 -8.54 -0.47
CA GLN A 84 -1.72 -8.08 -0.86
C GLN A 84 -1.77 -7.19 -2.10
N VAL A 85 -2.66 -7.50 -3.05
CA VAL A 85 -2.95 -6.64 -4.21
C VAL A 85 -3.49 -5.29 -3.76
N ASP A 86 -4.39 -5.29 -2.77
CA ASP A 86 -4.94 -4.06 -2.21
C ASP A 86 -3.84 -3.22 -1.55
N ALA A 87 -3.03 -3.84 -0.70
CA ALA A 87 -1.91 -3.19 -0.02
C ALA A 87 -0.90 -2.58 -1.02
N LEU A 88 -0.54 -3.31 -2.09
CA LEU A 88 0.34 -2.80 -3.14
C LEU A 88 -0.26 -1.56 -3.83
N SER A 89 -1.55 -1.60 -4.18
CA SER A 89 -2.23 -0.48 -4.83
C SER A 89 -2.25 0.77 -3.95
N GLN A 90 -2.47 0.62 -2.64
CA GLN A 90 -2.47 1.72 -1.68
C GLN A 90 -1.06 2.28 -1.46
N ALA A 91 -0.05 1.42 -1.35
CA ALA A 91 1.34 1.84 -1.20
C ALA A 91 1.80 2.69 -2.40
N ILE A 92 1.47 2.27 -3.63
CA ILE A 92 1.78 3.03 -4.85
C ILE A 92 1.01 4.37 -4.87
N LYS A 93 -0.28 4.36 -4.52
CA LYS A 93 -1.09 5.60 -4.43
C LYS A 93 -0.49 6.59 -3.44
N PHE A 94 -0.11 6.13 -2.26
CA PHE A 94 0.52 6.94 -1.22
C PHE A 94 1.83 7.56 -1.74
N VAL A 95 2.71 6.75 -2.30
CA VAL A 95 4.01 7.19 -2.82
C VAL A 95 3.85 8.20 -3.96
N ARG A 96 2.86 8.01 -4.84
CA ARG A 96 2.59 8.97 -5.93
C ARG A 96 2.12 10.33 -5.41
N ASN A 97 1.34 10.34 -4.33
CA ASN A 97 0.72 11.56 -3.81
C ASN A 97 1.61 12.31 -2.80
N PHE A 98 2.38 11.58 -2.01
CA PHE A 98 3.11 12.11 -0.85
C PHE A 98 4.60 11.76 -0.85
N GLY A 99 5.05 10.90 -1.78
CA GLY A 99 6.45 10.55 -1.93
C GLY A 99 7.27 11.72 -2.48
N PRO A 100 8.60 11.67 -2.32
CA PRO A 100 9.48 12.72 -2.82
C PRO A 100 9.39 12.83 -4.35
N PRO A 101 9.46 14.05 -4.93
CA PRO A 101 9.28 14.31 -6.36
C PRO A 101 10.32 13.64 -7.27
N LYS A 102 11.42 13.10 -6.72
CA LYS A 102 12.40 12.26 -7.41
C LYS A 102 12.29 10.83 -6.87
N LEU A 103 11.45 10.02 -7.51
CA LEU A 103 11.20 8.65 -7.08
C LEU A 103 12.28 7.68 -7.59
N ASN A 104 13.38 7.62 -6.83
CA ASN A 104 14.10 6.38 -6.56
C ASN A 104 13.62 5.77 -5.23
N ALA A 105 12.33 5.93 -4.87
CA ALA A 105 11.84 5.41 -3.59
C ALA A 105 11.60 3.91 -3.69
N ARG A 106 12.21 3.16 -2.77
CA ARG A 106 11.96 1.74 -2.57
C ARG A 106 10.64 1.59 -1.81
N VAL A 107 9.59 1.15 -2.49
CA VAL A 107 8.37 0.68 -1.83
C VAL A 107 8.66 -0.70 -1.24
N THR A 108 8.65 -0.80 0.08
CA THR A 108 8.73 -2.09 0.78
C THR A 108 7.35 -2.37 1.35
N ILE A 109 6.72 -3.44 0.90
CA ILE A 109 5.51 -3.97 1.53
C ILE A 109 5.99 -4.82 2.73
N LEU A 110 5.42 -4.56 3.90
CA LEU A 110 5.64 -5.33 5.12
C LEU A 110 4.46 -6.27 5.31
#